data_AF-A0A7V8XIR9-F1
#
_entry.id   AF-A0A7V8XIR9-F1
#
_cell.length_a   1.000
_cell.length_b   1.000
_cell.length_c   1.000
_cell.angle_alpha   90.00
_cell.angle_beta   90.00
_cell.angle_gamma   90.00
#
_symmetry.space_group_name_H-M   'P 1'
#
loop_
_entity.id
_entity.type
_entity.pdbx_description
1 polymer ?
#
loop_
_entity_poly.entity_id
_entity_poly.type
_entity_poly.pdbx_seq_one_letter_code
_entity_poly.pdbx_strand_id
1 'polypeptide(L)'
;MRSGRTWVVIGAVAVAAVVAIVAVGCGLGGDDSATSQEDYQTAVVNSRDRVEFALGRLSKAQTREAFLERMDEAAETVDDAAGDLDDLGAPSDLADPHERLVDQLGQLAADIQGTADQARVPGFEDIFQGAAGLNFESWDKINAILAEFRRQGIEVDPLAPQTTS
;
A
#
# COMPACT_ATOMS: atom_id res chain seq x y z
N MET A 1 -42.09 23.01 39.15
CA MET A 1 -41.34 22.13 40.07
C MET A 1 -40.47 21.22 39.22
N ARG A 2 -39.16 21.16 39.53
CA ARG A 2 -38.14 20.07 39.33
C ARG A 2 -38.51 18.91 38.39
N SER A 3 -37.66 18.34 37.52
CA SER A 3 -36.22 18.32 37.22
C SER A 3 -36.14 17.50 35.90
N GLY A 4 -35.29 17.75 34.91
CA GLY A 4 -33.84 17.51 34.90
C GLY A 4 -33.48 16.11 34.37
N ARG A 5 -32.99 15.99 33.13
CA ARG A 5 -31.77 15.25 32.73
C ARG A 5 -31.60 15.16 31.21
N THR A 6 -30.62 15.92 30.75
CA THR A 6 -29.81 15.72 29.54
C THR A 6 -29.32 14.28 29.47
N TRP A 7 -29.38 13.69 28.27
CA TRP A 7 -28.49 12.59 27.89
C TRP A 7 -27.84 12.96 26.56
N VAL A 8 -26.58 13.35 26.66
CA VAL A 8 -25.60 13.18 25.60
C VAL A 8 -25.23 11.71 25.60
N VAL A 9 -25.34 11.04 24.45
CA VAL A 9 -24.53 9.86 24.17
C VAL A 9 -23.88 10.09 22.82
N ILE A 10 -22.60 10.44 22.92
CA ILE A 10 -21.61 10.46 21.85
C ILE A 10 -21.37 9.00 21.42
N GLY A 11 -21.13 8.81 20.13
CA GLY A 11 -20.14 7.83 19.69
C GLY A 11 -20.71 6.52 19.17
N ALA A 12 -20.78 6.41 17.84
CA ALA A 12 -19.94 5.51 17.05
C ALA A 12 -20.53 5.43 15.65
N VAL A 13 -20.08 6.29 14.73
CA VAL A 13 -20.25 6.00 13.31
C VAL A 13 -19.24 4.90 13.01
N ALA A 14 -19.68 3.65 13.12
CA ALA A 14 -18.94 2.50 12.62
C ALA A 14 -18.96 2.60 11.08
N VAL A 15 -17.93 3.23 10.51
CA VAL A 15 -17.62 3.07 9.10
C VAL A 15 -16.97 1.69 8.96
N ALA A 16 -17.82 0.68 8.86
CA ALA A 16 -17.38 -0.65 8.44
C ALA A 16 -17.10 -0.60 6.94
N ALA A 17 -15.89 -0.16 6.58
CA ALA A 17 -15.33 -0.45 5.27
C ALA A 17 -14.96 -1.94 5.26
N VAL A 18 -15.93 -2.78 4.91
CA VAL A 18 -15.65 -4.18 4.55
C VAL A 18 -14.92 -4.12 3.21
N VAL A 19 -13.59 -4.10 3.27
CA VAL A 19 -12.79 -4.46 2.10
C VAL A 19 -13.02 -5.95 1.91
N ALA A 20 -13.84 -6.30 0.92
CA ALA A 20 -13.95 -7.66 0.46
C ALA A 20 -12.59 -8.02 -0.16
N ILE A 21 -11.75 -8.71 0.62
CA ILE A 21 -10.58 -9.41 0.10
C ILE A 21 -11.14 -10.52 -0.79
N VAL A 22 -11.34 -10.21 -2.08
CA VAL A 22 -11.47 -11.26 -3.09
C VAL A 22 -10.07 -11.84 -3.17
N ALA A 23 -9.86 -12.96 -2.48
CA ALA A 23 -8.75 -13.84 -2.76
C ALA A 23 -8.92 -14.30 -4.21
N VAL A 24 -8.29 -13.58 -5.15
CA VAL A 24 -8.05 -14.07 -6.52
C VAL A 24 -6.90 -15.06 -6.41
N GLY A 25 -7.18 -16.14 -5.68
CA GLY A 25 -6.27 -17.24 -5.37
C GLY A 25 -7.05 -18.53 -5.51
N CYS A 26 -7.58 -18.77 -6.70
CA CYS A 26 -8.15 -20.05 -7.10
C CYS A 26 -7.65 -20.38 -8.50
N GLY A 27 -6.51 -21.06 -8.55
CA GLY A 27 -6.14 -21.85 -9.71
C GLY A 27 -7.24 -22.89 -9.97
N LEU A 28 -8.00 -22.68 -11.04
CA LEU A 28 -8.84 -23.69 -11.68
C LEU A 28 -8.59 -23.54 -13.17
N GLY A 29 -7.99 -24.58 -13.75
CA GLY A 29 -7.31 -24.51 -15.03
C GLY A 29 -8.16 -24.24 -16.25
N GLY A 30 -7.48 -23.89 -17.33
CA GLY A 30 -8.03 -23.86 -18.68
C GLY A 30 -7.67 -22.60 -19.44
N ASP A 31 -6.80 -22.78 -20.42
CA ASP A 31 -6.49 -21.89 -21.55
C ASP A 31 -5.53 -20.73 -21.28
N ASP A 32 -4.48 -20.66 -22.12
CA ASP A 32 -3.59 -19.53 -22.47
C ASP A 32 -4.39 -18.25 -22.85
N SER A 33 -5.28 -17.82 -21.99
CA SER A 33 -6.02 -16.57 -22.12
C SER A 33 -5.24 -15.56 -21.32
N ALA A 34 -4.48 -14.70 -22.01
CA ALA A 34 -3.84 -13.55 -21.38
C ALA A 34 -4.86 -12.83 -20.46
N THR A 35 -4.45 -12.46 -19.25
CA THR A 35 -5.26 -11.69 -18.30
C THR A 35 -5.94 -10.55 -19.05
N SER A 36 -7.26 -10.40 -18.90
CA SER A 36 -7.96 -9.32 -19.60
C SER A 36 -7.46 -7.96 -19.10
N GLN A 37 -7.48 -6.94 -19.96
CA GLN A 37 -7.04 -5.61 -19.56
C GLN A 37 -7.84 -5.04 -18.38
N GLU A 38 -9.14 -5.37 -18.29
CA GLU A 38 -10.03 -4.94 -17.20
C GLU A 38 -9.69 -5.64 -15.88
N ASP A 39 -9.42 -6.95 -15.92
CA ASP A 39 -9.00 -7.71 -14.74
C ASP A 39 -7.63 -7.23 -14.25
N TYR A 40 -6.70 -6.99 -15.18
CA TYR A 40 -5.37 -6.47 -14.89
C TYR A 40 -5.45 -5.07 -14.26
N GLN A 41 -6.24 -4.16 -14.84
CA GLN A 41 -6.46 -2.83 -14.27
C GLN A 41 -6.99 -2.92 -12.83
N THR A 42 -7.99 -3.78 -12.61
CA THR A 42 -8.57 -4.00 -11.28
C THR A 42 -7.51 -4.46 -10.28
N ALA A 43 -6.64 -5.39 -10.68
CA ALA A 43 -5.56 -5.86 -9.83
C ALA A 43 -4.51 -4.78 -9.52
N VAL A 44 -4.09 -4.00 -10.51
CA VAL A 44 -3.14 -2.88 -10.32
C VAL A 44 -3.72 -1.82 -9.39
N VAL A 45 -4.99 -1.44 -9.56
CA VAL A 45 -5.67 -0.47 -8.68
C VAL A 45 -5.79 -1.02 -7.26
N ASN A 46 -6.25 -2.26 -7.09
CA ASN A 46 -6.37 -2.86 -5.76
C ASN A 46 -5.03 -2.98 -5.03
N SER A 47 -3.95 -3.26 -5.77
CA SER A 47 -2.60 -3.34 -5.20
C SER A 47 -2.10 -1.96 -4.79
N ARG A 48 -2.29 -0.94 -5.65
CA ARG A 48 -1.99 0.46 -5.33
C ARG A 48 -2.73 0.92 -4.09
N ASP A 49 -4.04 0.68 -4.01
CA ASP A 49 -4.88 1.11 -2.90
C ASP A 49 -4.47 0.44 -1.58
N ARG A 50 -4.10 -0.85 -1.61
CA ARG A 50 -3.56 -1.58 -0.46
C ARG A 50 -2.24 -0.97 0.03
N VAL A 51 -1.32 -0.69 -0.89
CA VAL A 51 -0.03 -0.03 -0.60
C VAL A 51 -0.25 1.37 -0.02
N GLU A 52 -1.11 2.18 -0.64
CA GLU A 52 -1.43 3.54 -0.17
C GLU A 52 -2.04 3.51 1.24
N PHE A 53 -2.98 2.59 1.49
CA PHE A 53 -3.57 2.42 2.80
C PHE A 53 -2.54 2.05 3.85
N ALA A 54 -1.65 1.08 3.55
CA ALA A 54 -0.60 0.64 4.45
C ALA A 54 0.34 1.79 4.83
N LEU A 55 0.85 2.52 3.84
CA LEU A 55 1.73 3.68 4.05
C LEU A 55 1.03 4.81 4.82
N GLY A 56 -0.23 5.10 4.48
CA GLY A 56 -1.03 6.13 5.16
C GLY A 56 -1.25 5.84 6.65
N ARG A 57 -1.17 4.58 7.09
CA ARG A 57 -1.28 4.21 8.52
C ARG A 57 -0.03 4.57 9.32
N LEU A 58 1.14 4.69 8.70
CA LEU A 58 2.39 5.03 9.40
C LEU A 58 2.26 6.36 10.17
N SER A 59 1.67 7.38 9.53
CA SER A 59 1.43 8.70 10.13
C SER A 59 0.50 8.71 11.35
N LYS A 60 -0.25 7.62 11.58
CA LYS A 60 -1.22 7.50 12.69
C LYS A 60 -0.58 6.92 13.96
N ALA A 61 0.68 6.49 13.91
CA ALA A 61 1.38 6.00 15.08
C ALA A 61 1.63 7.12 16.09
N GLN A 62 1.42 6.83 17.38
CA GLN A 62 1.62 7.80 18.47
C GLN A 62 2.87 7.50 19.31
N THR A 63 3.47 6.32 19.12
CA THR A 63 4.69 5.90 19.80
C THR A 63 5.65 5.28 18.80
N ARG A 64 6.94 5.23 19.15
CA ARG A 64 7.97 4.61 18.32
C ARG A 64 7.68 3.13 18.07
N GLU A 65 7.26 2.40 19.10
CA GLU A 65 6.93 0.97 18.99
C GLU A 65 5.75 0.76 18.03
N ALA A 66 4.70 1.58 18.16
CA ALA A 66 3.54 1.53 17.28
C ALA A 66 3.86 1.95 15.85
N PHE A 67 4.89 2.79 15.64
CA PHE A 67 5.37 3.17 14.32
C PHE A 67 6.14 2.02 13.66
N LEU A 68 7.10 1.43 14.39
CA LEU A 68 7.89 0.29 13.93
C LEU A 68 7.00 -0.92 13.58
N GLU A 69 6.01 -1.24 14.42
CA GLU A 69 5.03 -2.30 14.15
C GLU A 69 4.26 -2.02 12.84
N ARG A 70 3.83 -0.78 12.60
CA ARG A 70 3.15 -0.42 11.36
C ARG A 70 4.08 -0.42 10.15
N MET A 71 5.37 -0.19 10.32
CA MET A 71 6.34 -0.34 9.24
C MET A 71 6.49 -1.80 8.85
N ASP A 72 6.57 -2.72 9.82
CA ASP A 72 6.61 -4.15 9.53
C ASP A 72 5.33 -4.57 8.79
N GLU A 73 4.14 -4.18 9.28
CA GLU A 73 2.86 -4.45 8.60
C GLU A 73 2.80 -3.84 7.19
N ALA A 74 3.38 -2.65 7.01
CA ALA A 74 3.40 -1.99 5.71
C ALA A 74 4.35 -2.69 4.73
N ALA A 75 5.53 -3.10 5.19
CA ALA A 75 6.46 -3.89 4.38
C ALA A 75 5.80 -5.20 3.92
N GLU A 76 5.18 -5.94 4.84
CA GLU A 76 4.44 -7.16 4.52
C GLU A 76 3.31 -6.91 3.51
N THR A 77 2.47 -5.88 3.73
CA THR A 77 1.37 -5.56 2.81
C THR A 77 1.87 -5.20 1.41
N VAL A 78 3.01 -4.50 1.31
CA VAL A 78 3.61 -4.11 0.03
C VAL A 78 4.21 -5.32 -0.68
N ASP A 79 4.87 -6.22 0.06
CA ASP A 79 5.44 -7.47 -0.47
C ASP A 79 4.33 -8.41 -0.98
N ASP A 80 3.27 -8.60 -0.20
CA ASP A 80 2.09 -9.36 -0.61
C ASP A 80 1.44 -8.78 -1.86
N ALA A 81 1.33 -7.46 -1.96
CA ALA A 81 0.80 -6.80 -3.15
C ALA A 81 1.70 -6.99 -4.39
N ALA A 82 3.01 -7.06 -4.20
CA ALA A 82 3.95 -7.40 -5.27
C ALA A 82 3.78 -8.86 -5.72
N GLY A 83 3.69 -9.79 -4.77
CA GLY A 83 3.49 -11.22 -5.04
C GLY A 83 2.16 -11.51 -5.72
N ASP A 84 1.05 -10.91 -5.26
CA ASP A 84 -0.27 -11.03 -5.89
C ASP A 84 -0.24 -10.57 -7.36
N LEU A 85 0.53 -9.52 -7.66
CA LEU A 85 0.69 -9.02 -9.03
C LEU A 85 1.56 -9.98 -9.86
N ASP A 86 2.69 -10.46 -9.33
CA ASP A 86 3.57 -11.41 -10.00
C ASP A 86 2.84 -12.71 -10.38
N ASP A 87 2.06 -13.25 -9.43
CA ASP A 87 1.26 -14.46 -9.64
C ASP A 87 0.16 -14.27 -10.69
N LEU A 88 -0.41 -13.07 -10.79
CA LEU A 88 -1.42 -12.74 -11.80
C LEU A 88 -0.82 -12.60 -13.21
N GLY A 89 0.40 -12.07 -13.30
CA GLY A 89 1.03 -11.67 -14.55
C GLY A 89 0.32 -10.49 -15.23
N ALA A 90 0.68 -10.25 -16.50
CA ALA A 90 0.17 -9.13 -17.29
C ALA A 90 -0.19 -9.51 -18.74
N PRO A 91 -1.07 -8.72 -19.39
CA PRO A 91 -1.17 -8.69 -20.84
C PRO A 91 0.21 -8.49 -21.49
N SER A 92 0.45 -9.08 -22.67
CA SER A 92 1.77 -9.06 -23.31
C SER A 92 2.32 -7.67 -23.62
N ASP A 93 1.44 -6.71 -23.88
CA ASP A 93 1.76 -5.30 -24.11
C ASP A 93 2.10 -4.54 -22.82
N LEU A 94 1.80 -5.12 -21.66
CA LEU A 94 2.06 -4.56 -20.33
C LEU A 94 3.10 -5.36 -19.52
N ALA A 95 3.70 -6.41 -20.08
CA ALA A 95 4.66 -7.27 -19.37
C ALA A 95 5.86 -6.50 -18.80
N ASP A 96 6.55 -5.70 -19.62
CA ASP A 96 7.73 -4.92 -19.19
C ASP A 96 7.42 -3.88 -18.08
N PRO A 97 6.36 -3.04 -18.15
CA PRO A 97 6.00 -2.17 -17.04
C PRO A 97 5.46 -2.94 -15.82
N HIS A 98 4.87 -4.11 -16.00
CA HIS A 98 4.42 -4.96 -14.90
C HIS A 98 5.57 -5.51 -14.07
N GLU A 99 6.55 -6.15 -14.71
CA GLU A 99 7.73 -6.68 -14.02
C GLU A 99 8.43 -5.57 -13.24
N ARG A 100 8.59 -4.38 -13.85
CA ARG A 100 9.12 -3.21 -13.16
C ARG A 100 8.28 -2.78 -11.96
N LEU A 101 6.95 -2.86 -12.03
CA LEU A 101 6.08 -2.51 -10.89
C LEU A 101 6.29 -3.50 -9.74
N VAL A 102 6.27 -4.81 -10.03
CA VAL A 102 6.51 -5.88 -9.06
C VAL A 102 7.87 -5.69 -8.38
N ASP A 103 8.93 -5.49 -9.16
CA ASP A 103 10.28 -5.26 -8.65
C ASP A 103 10.36 -4.04 -7.73
N GLN A 104 9.72 -2.91 -8.12
CA GLN A 104 9.78 -1.69 -7.32
C GLN A 104 8.91 -1.76 -6.06
N LEU A 105 7.81 -2.52 -6.08
CA LEU A 105 7.03 -2.81 -4.88
C LEU A 105 7.84 -3.68 -3.91
N GLY A 106 8.49 -4.75 -4.39
CA GLY A 106 9.39 -5.55 -3.57
C GLY A 106 10.54 -4.73 -2.98
N GLN A 107 11.13 -3.83 -3.77
CA GLN A 107 12.16 -2.92 -3.27
C GLN A 107 11.61 -1.94 -2.21
N LEU A 108 10.41 -1.41 -2.40
CA LEU A 108 9.76 -0.55 -1.41
C LEU A 108 9.51 -1.30 -0.09
N ALA A 109 9.02 -2.55 -0.15
CA ALA A 109 8.86 -3.40 1.03
C ALA A 109 10.19 -3.60 1.77
N ALA A 110 11.26 -3.92 1.04
CA ALA A 110 12.60 -4.08 1.59
C ALA A 110 13.14 -2.78 2.21
N ASP A 111 12.93 -1.63 1.57
CA ASP A 111 13.36 -0.32 2.07
C ASP A 111 12.63 0.05 3.37
N ILE A 112 11.31 -0.22 3.45
CA ILE A 112 10.50 -0.01 4.66
C ILE A 112 11.01 -0.92 5.79
N GLN A 113 11.16 -2.22 5.53
CA GLN A 113 11.64 -3.17 6.52
C GLN A 113 13.05 -2.81 7.02
N GLY A 114 13.96 -2.51 6.10
CA GLY A 114 15.33 -2.11 6.43
C GLY A 114 15.38 -0.83 7.27
N THR A 115 14.48 0.12 7.02
CA THR A 115 14.36 1.33 7.84
C THR A 115 13.83 1.01 9.24
N ALA A 116 12.84 0.13 9.36
CA ALA A 116 12.33 -0.30 10.66
C ALA A 116 13.42 -1.02 11.48
N ASP A 117 14.17 -1.92 10.85
CA ASP A 117 15.27 -2.66 11.47
C ASP A 117 16.40 -1.74 11.92
N GLN A 118 16.79 -0.77 11.08
CA GLN A 118 17.79 0.23 11.46
C GLN A 118 17.31 1.04 12.66
N ALA A 119 16.05 1.47 12.63
CA ALA A 119 15.51 2.32 13.69
C ALA A 119 15.29 1.59 15.01
N ARG A 120 15.32 0.24 15.05
CA ARG A 120 15.37 -0.57 16.28
C ARG A 120 16.74 -0.51 16.97
N VAL A 121 17.82 -0.23 16.24
CA VAL A 121 19.18 -0.18 16.78
C VAL A 121 19.33 1.05 17.70
N PRO A 122 19.87 0.90 18.93
CA PRO A 122 20.13 2.03 19.82
C PRO A 122 21.04 3.07 19.16
N GLY A 123 20.71 4.35 19.30
CA GLY A 123 21.45 5.48 18.70
C GLY A 123 20.91 5.96 17.34
N PHE A 124 19.84 5.36 16.82
CA PHE A 124 19.15 5.76 15.59
C PHE A 124 17.73 6.28 15.85
N GLU A 125 17.42 6.68 17.09
CA GLU A 125 16.09 7.15 17.49
C GLU A 125 15.66 8.44 16.78
N ASP A 126 16.62 9.23 16.29
CA ASP A 126 16.39 10.50 15.61
C ASP A 126 15.98 10.33 14.14
N ILE A 127 16.02 9.11 13.57
CA ILE A 127 15.49 8.82 12.21
C ILE A 127 14.04 9.30 12.07
N PHE A 128 13.28 9.29 13.17
CA PHE A 128 11.87 9.72 13.21
C PHE A 128 11.68 11.23 13.45
N GLN A 129 12.74 11.96 13.81
CA GLN A 129 12.67 13.39 14.16
C GLN A 129 13.14 14.30 13.01
N GLY A 130 13.75 13.73 11.96
CA GLY A 130 14.16 14.45 10.77
C GLY A 130 12.98 14.76 9.86
N ALA A 131 12.71 16.05 9.64
CA ALA A 131 11.56 16.61 8.89
C ALA A 131 11.43 16.20 7.40
N ALA A 132 12.25 15.27 6.90
CA ALA A 132 11.98 14.59 5.64
C ALA A 132 11.26 13.29 6.00
N GLY A 133 9.92 13.29 5.90
CA GLY A 133 9.14 12.06 5.98
C GLY A 133 9.76 10.97 5.11
N LEU A 134 9.60 9.70 5.51
CA LEU A 134 10.15 8.53 4.81
C LEU A 134 10.08 8.71 3.28
N ASN A 135 11.25 8.90 2.66
CA ASN A 135 11.36 9.12 1.23
C ASN A 135 12.11 7.96 0.61
N PHE A 136 11.40 7.12 -0.14
CA PHE A 136 11.94 5.94 -0.77
C PHE A 136 12.07 6.19 -2.27
N GLU A 137 13.25 5.95 -2.85
CA GLU A 137 13.46 6.08 -4.30
C GLU A 137 12.52 5.15 -5.10
N SER A 138 12.21 3.98 -4.52
CA SER A 138 11.23 3.03 -5.05
C SER A 138 9.82 3.65 -5.18
N TRP A 139 9.40 4.56 -4.30
CA TRP A 139 8.12 5.26 -4.40
C TRP A 139 8.03 6.15 -5.64
N ASP A 140 9.09 6.91 -5.95
CA ASP A 140 9.15 7.75 -7.15
C ASP A 140 9.08 6.90 -8.43
N LYS A 141 9.80 5.76 -8.42
CA LYS A 141 9.81 4.81 -9.53
C LYS A 141 8.45 4.15 -9.74
N ILE A 142 7.78 3.72 -8.65
CA ILE A 142 6.41 3.19 -8.72
C ILE A 142 5.49 4.22 -9.38
N ASN A 143 5.53 5.49 -8.94
CA ASN A 143 4.69 6.54 -9.52
C ASN A 143 4.96 6.81 -11.00
N ALA A 144 6.22 6.70 -11.44
CA ALA A 144 6.58 6.79 -12.85
C ALA A 144 5.98 5.63 -13.65
N ILE A 145 5.99 4.41 -13.10
CA ILE A 145 5.40 3.22 -13.74
C ILE A 145 3.86 3.33 -13.79
N LEU A 146 3.21 3.76 -12.71
CA LEU A 146 1.76 4.03 -12.71
C LEU A 146 1.38 5.10 -13.75
N ALA A 147 2.23 6.10 -13.98
CA ALA A 147 2.03 7.06 -15.05
C ALA A 147 2.21 6.45 -16.45
N GLU A 148 3.08 5.46 -16.60
CA GLU A 148 3.22 4.68 -17.83
C GLU A 148 1.98 3.81 -18.10
N PHE A 149 1.43 3.15 -17.08
CA PHE A 149 0.18 2.40 -17.17
C PHE A 149 -0.99 3.27 -17.64
N ARG A 150 -1.14 4.47 -17.08
CA ARG A 150 -2.15 5.44 -17.54
C ARG A 150 -2.03 5.79 -19.02
N ARG A 151 -0.80 5.94 -19.53
CA ARG A 151 -0.56 6.21 -20.97
C ARG A 151 -0.94 5.02 -21.86
N GLN A 152 -0.99 3.82 -21.30
CA GLN A 152 -1.35 2.58 -21.99
C GLN A 152 -2.82 2.17 -21.75
N GLY A 153 -3.61 3.05 -21.13
CA GLY A 153 -5.04 2.83 -20.95
C GLY A 153 -5.43 2.05 -19.68
N ILE A 154 -4.51 1.91 -18.72
CA ILE A 154 -4.83 1.41 -17.38
C ILE A 154 -5.14 2.60 -16.46
N GLU A 155 -6.38 2.71 -16.03
CA GLU A 155 -6.86 3.80 -15.16
C GLU A 155 -6.45 3.54 -13.70
N VAL A 156 -5.27 4.04 -13.31
CA VAL A 156 -4.76 3.97 -11.94
C VAL A 156 -4.20 5.31 -11.50
N ASP A 157 -4.51 5.76 -10.29
CA ASP A 157 -3.97 7.01 -9.72
C ASP A 157 -2.53 6.84 -9.21
N PRO A 158 -1.75 7.93 -9.04
CA PRO A 158 -0.48 7.85 -8.32
C PRO A 158 -0.68 7.53 -6.83
N LEU A 159 0.37 7.01 -6.20
CA LEU A 159 0.46 6.94 -4.74
C LEU A 159 0.52 8.36 -4.15
N ALA A 160 -0.16 8.58 -3.03
CA ALA A 160 -0.12 9.87 -2.33
C ALA A 160 1.28 10.14 -1.75
N PRO A 161 1.76 11.40 -1.81
CA PRO A 161 3.01 11.79 -1.17
C PRO A 161 2.90 11.69 0.35
N GLN A 162 3.90 11.10 0.99
CA GLN A 162 3.97 10.95 2.45
C GLN A 162 4.52 12.23 3.11
N THR A 163 3.83 13.37 2.93
CA THR A 163 4.20 14.60 3.63
C THR A 163 3.55 14.63 5.00
N THR A 164 4.35 14.56 6.06
CA THR A 164 3.90 14.96 7.41
C THR A 164 3.78 16.50 7.42
N SER A 165 2.55 17.02 7.47
CA SER A 165 2.30 18.44 7.80
C SER A 165 2.37 18.66 9.31
#